data_AF-A0A5J6UBM6-F1
#
_entry.id   AF-A0A5J6UBM6-F1
#
_cell.length_a   1.000
_cell.length_b   1.000
_cell.length_c   1.000
_cell.angle_alpha   90.00
_cell.angle_beta   90.00
_cell.angle_gamma   90.00
#
_symmetry.space_group_name_H-M   'P 1'
#
loop_
_entity.id
_entity.type
_entity.pdbx_description
1 polymer ?
#
loop_
_entity_poly.entity_id
_entity_poly.type
_entity_poly.pdbx_seq_one_letter_code
_entity_poly.pdbx_strand_id
1 'polypeptide(L)'
;MSTATAAGDGDTGGDGGARRAWSATFGVLQRIGRSLMLPIAVLPAAGILLRLGQPDLLGADGLGWDRVAEVFAAAGGALLDNLAILFAVGVAIGFAKKSDGSTALAAVAAYLVFDRVSKVMFAHTEELRASVVQEVRQEDGSLEETVAYGLQNPTQVLGGIVVGIMVALLYQRFYRVKLPSWLAFFGGRRFVPIVSAACALLLGVVFGFVWPTLGGWINDFGDWLTGAGAVGAGLYGVANRLLLPFGLHHILNSLIWFVFGSYREPDGDVVHGEINRYLAGDPDAGTFLAGFFPVLMFGLPGAALAIWRAAPEHRRPAVGGIMISAALTAFVTGVTEPIEFSFMFVAPVLYGIHVVLTGVSMGVLAALDAQLGFSFSAGLIDLLLNATKSNTRHLWLIVGVGVLYFFLYYAIFSFVIKRFDLPTPGREPEEDSPPESRPDDSSRRAR
;
A
#
# COMPACT_ATOMS: atom_id res chain seq x y z
N MET A 1 -66.60 -6.22 0.37
CA MET A 1 -65.81 -7.45 0.17
C MET A 1 -64.43 -7.01 -0.29
N SER A 2 -63.49 -6.67 0.61
CA SER A 2 -62.59 -7.61 1.31
C SER A 2 -62.06 -8.66 0.32
N THR A 3 -60.82 -8.60 -0.13
CA THR A 3 -59.66 -9.04 0.65
C THR A 3 -58.37 -8.32 0.26
N ALA A 4 -57.74 -7.65 1.24
CA ALA A 4 -56.32 -7.30 1.20
C ALA A 4 -55.51 -8.48 1.76
N THR A 5 -54.58 -9.02 0.97
CA THR A 5 -53.59 -9.99 1.44
C THR A 5 -52.43 -9.23 2.06
N ALA A 6 -52.42 -9.19 3.40
CA ALA A 6 -51.27 -8.79 4.18
C ALA A 6 -50.16 -9.83 4.00
N ALA A 7 -49.05 -9.43 3.39
CA ALA A 7 -47.80 -10.17 3.49
C ALA A 7 -47.23 -9.90 4.89
N GLY A 8 -47.18 -10.95 5.71
CA GLY A 8 -46.62 -10.89 7.05
C GLY A 8 -45.14 -10.55 7.00
N ASP A 9 -44.78 -9.49 7.72
CA ASP A 9 -43.42 -9.27 8.20
C ASP A 9 -43.06 -10.45 9.12
N GLY A 10 -42.33 -11.41 8.55
CA GLY A 10 -41.64 -12.44 9.29
C GLY A 10 -40.51 -11.80 10.09
N ASP A 11 -40.79 -11.59 11.38
CA ASP A 11 -39.81 -11.35 12.43
C ASP A 11 -38.64 -12.34 12.30
N THR A 12 -37.48 -11.82 11.91
CA THR A 12 -36.17 -12.50 12.03
C THR A 12 -35.27 -11.64 12.91
N GLY A 13 -35.72 -11.34 14.12
CA GLY A 13 -35.04 -10.54 15.15
C GLY A 13 -33.70 -11.06 15.69
N GLY A 14 -33.03 -12.02 15.02
CA GLY A 14 -31.70 -12.53 15.42
C GLY A 14 -30.57 -12.25 14.41
N ASP A 15 -30.87 -12.20 13.11
CA ASP A 15 -29.84 -12.27 12.05
C ASP A 15 -29.54 -10.89 11.42
N GLY A 16 -30.42 -9.90 11.62
CA GLY A 16 -30.24 -8.53 11.12
C GLY A 16 -29.13 -7.73 11.83
N GLY A 17 -28.88 -8.02 13.11
CA GLY A 17 -27.86 -7.34 13.91
C GLY A 17 -26.44 -7.72 13.50
N ALA A 18 -26.17 -9.02 13.34
CA ALA A 18 -24.89 -9.53 12.90
C ALA A 18 -24.58 -9.12 11.45
N ARG A 19 -25.56 -9.19 10.54
CA ARG A 19 -25.40 -8.73 9.15
C ARG A 19 -25.18 -7.22 9.03
N ARG A 20 -25.86 -6.39 9.85
CA ARG A 20 -25.59 -4.94 9.92
C ARG A 20 -24.22 -4.61 10.50
N ALA A 21 -23.83 -5.30 11.57
CA ALA A 21 -22.52 -5.12 12.18
C ALA A 21 -21.40 -5.51 11.20
N TRP A 22 -21.56 -6.63 10.50
CA TRP A 22 -20.65 -7.06 9.44
C TRP A 22 -20.58 -6.05 8.30
N SER A 23 -21.73 -5.55 7.80
CA SER A 23 -21.73 -4.55 6.72
C SER A 23 -21.09 -3.23 7.14
N ALA A 24 -21.26 -2.82 8.40
CA ALA A 24 -20.65 -1.61 8.94
C ALA A 24 -19.13 -1.75 9.12
N THR A 25 -18.68 -2.87 9.69
CA THR A 25 -17.25 -3.19 9.84
C THR A 25 -16.57 -3.30 8.47
N PHE A 26 -17.20 -3.97 7.51
CA PHE A 26 -16.72 -4.08 6.15
C PHE A 26 -16.55 -2.71 5.47
N GLY A 27 -17.55 -1.84 5.59
CA GLY A 27 -17.46 -0.47 5.07
C GLY A 27 -16.43 0.41 5.77
N VAL A 28 -15.99 0.07 6.99
CA VAL A 28 -14.84 0.72 7.65
C VAL A 28 -13.53 0.20 7.07
N LEU A 29 -13.36 -1.12 6.94
CA LEU A 29 -12.14 -1.74 6.42
C LEU A 29 -11.82 -1.28 4.99
N GLN A 30 -12.82 -1.22 4.10
CA GLN A 30 -12.64 -0.69 2.75
C GLN A 30 -12.20 0.78 2.73
N ARG A 31 -12.74 1.61 3.64
CA ARG A 31 -12.35 3.01 3.75
C ARG A 31 -10.91 3.16 4.24
N ILE A 32 -10.49 2.31 5.18
CA ILE A 32 -9.09 2.25 5.62
C ILE A 32 -8.19 1.90 4.44
N GLY A 33 -8.46 0.81 3.72
CA GLY A 33 -7.66 0.39 2.56
C GLY A 33 -7.52 1.48 1.50
N ARG A 34 -8.64 2.11 1.10
CA ARG A 34 -8.62 3.22 0.13
C ARG A 34 -7.87 4.45 0.65
N SER A 35 -7.94 4.73 1.94
CA SER A 35 -7.27 5.90 2.53
C SER A 35 -5.74 5.80 2.52
N LEU A 36 -5.21 4.58 2.45
CA LEU A 36 -3.77 4.30 2.37
C LEU A 36 -3.22 4.41 0.94
N MET A 37 -4.06 4.41 -0.09
CA MET A 37 -3.62 4.51 -1.49
C MET A 37 -3.07 5.90 -1.86
N LEU A 38 -3.69 6.97 -1.37
CA LEU A 38 -3.32 8.33 -1.71
C LEU A 38 -1.84 8.68 -1.36
N PRO A 39 -1.33 8.38 -0.16
CA PRO A 39 0.08 8.64 0.16
C PRO A 39 1.03 7.68 -0.58
N ILE A 40 0.59 6.46 -0.87
CA ILE A 40 1.40 5.48 -1.62
C ILE A 40 1.65 5.94 -3.07
N ALA A 41 0.74 6.75 -3.64
CA ALA A 41 0.86 7.23 -5.02
C ALA A 41 2.09 8.11 -5.28
N VAL A 42 2.72 8.69 -4.26
CA VAL A 42 3.96 9.49 -4.43
C VAL A 42 5.24 8.66 -4.37
N LEU A 43 5.17 7.41 -3.90
CA LEU A 43 6.32 6.52 -3.76
C LEU A 43 7.05 6.20 -5.07
N PRO A 44 6.40 5.98 -6.24
CA PRO A 44 7.15 5.74 -7.47
C PRO A 44 8.04 6.94 -7.83
N ALA A 45 7.54 8.17 -7.67
CA ALA A 45 8.34 9.35 -7.93
C ALA A 45 9.52 9.46 -6.94
N ALA A 46 9.26 9.24 -5.65
CA ALA A 46 10.30 9.22 -4.61
C ALA A 46 11.41 8.22 -4.92
N GLY A 47 11.02 6.99 -5.24
CA GLY A 47 11.92 5.90 -5.57
C GLY A 47 12.78 6.14 -6.79
N ILE A 48 12.16 6.57 -7.89
CA ILE A 48 12.88 6.87 -9.13
C ILE A 48 13.91 7.97 -8.89
N LEU A 49 13.51 9.06 -8.22
CA LEU A 49 14.41 10.18 -7.94
C LEU A 49 15.57 9.75 -7.03
N LEU A 50 15.26 9.07 -5.92
CA LEU A 50 16.29 8.60 -4.99
C LEU A 50 17.25 7.63 -5.67
N ARG A 51 16.71 6.69 -6.45
CA ARG A 51 17.52 5.66 -7.09
C ARG A 51 18.44 6.24 -8.16
N LEU A 52 17.93 7.16 -9.00
CA LEU A 52 18.75 7.89 -9.97
C LEU A 52 19.89 8.65 -9.31
N GLY A 53 19.67 9.16 -8.10
CA GLY A 53 20.68 9.88 -7.33
C GLY A 53 21.81 9.02 -6.72
N GLN A 54 21.77 7.70 -6.87
CA GLN A 54 22.77 6.80 -6.30
C GLN A 54 24.08 6.78 -7.11
N PRO A 55 25.22 6.40 -6.49
CA PRO A 55 26.54 6.43 -7.11
C PRO A 55 26.65 5.66 -8.44
N ASP A 56 26.00 4.50 -8.53
CA ASP A 56 26.07 3.59 -9.68
C ASP A 56 25.16 3.99 -10.86
N LEU A 57 24.34 5.04 -10.72
CA LEU A 57 23.52 5.60 -11.80
C LEU A 57 24.03 6.98 -12.24
N LEU A 58 23.52 8.07 -11.67
CA LEU A 58 23.98 9.40 -12.06
C LEU A 58 25.29 9.80 -11.38
N GLY A 59 25.67 9.16 -10.26
CA GLY A 59 26.84 9.54 -9.47
C GLY A 59 28.18 8.99 -10.01
N ALA A 60 29.17 8.97 -9.12
CA ALA A 60 30.58 8.75 -9.44
C ALA A 60 30.89 7.43 -10.18
N ASP A 61 30.18 6.35 -9.84
CA ASP A 61 30.40 5.02 -10.40
C ASP A 61 29.60 4.77 -11.69
N GLY A 62 28.68 5.69 -12.05
CA GLY A 62 27.89 5.65 -13.28
C GLY A 62 28.31 6.75 -14.27
N LEU A 63 27.52 7.83 -14.34
CA LEU A 63 27.78 8.94 -15.28
C LEU A 63 28.78 10.00 -14.78
N GLY A 64 29.18 9.95 -13.50
CA GLY A 64 30.05 10.95 -12.88
C GLY A 64 29.41 12.32 -12.67
N TRP A 65 28.07 12.40 -12.65
CA TRP A 65 27.32 13.63 -12.46
C TRP A 65 26.97 13.83 -10.98
N ASP A 66 27.98 13.83 -10.11
CA ASP A 66 27.83 13.75 -8.65
C ASP A 66 26.86 14.80 -8.08
N ARG A 67 26.95 16.05 -8.55
CA ARG A 67 26.04 17.13 -8.11
C ARG A 67 24.60 16.94 -8.57
N VAL A 68 24.39 16.36 -9.74
CA VAL A 68 23.05 16.03 -10.23
C VAL A 68 22.51 14.85 -9.41
N ALA A 69 23.34 13.85 -9.16
CA ALA A 69 22.99 12.69 -8.36
C ALA A 69 22.57 13.09 -6.94
N GLU A 70 23.35 13.96 -6.28
CA GLU A 70 23.04 14.55 -4.96
C GLU A 70 21.66 15.23 -4.93
N VAL A 71 21.35 16.05 -5.94
CA VAL A 71 20.05 16.73 -6.04
C VAL A 71 18.90 15.74 -6.21
N PHE A 72 19.07 14.70 -7.03
CA PHE A 72 18.07 13.66 -7.24
C PHE A 72 17.85 12.81 -5.98
N ALA A 73 18.94 12.42 -5.31
CA ALA A 73 18.89 11.68 -4.06
C ALA A 73 18.13 12.47 -2.98
N ALA A 74 18.46 13.75 -2.80
CA ALA A 74 17.79 14.63 -1.84
C ALA A 74 16.28 14.79 -2.16
N ALA A 75 15.93 14.95 -3.44
CA ALA A 75 14.53 15.08 -3.86
C ALA A 75 13.71 13.81 -3.58
N GLY A 76 14.28 12.63 -3.82
CA GLY A 76 13.63 11.36 -3.53
C GLY A 76 13.55 11.08 -2.02
N GLY A 77 14.64 11.30 -1.29
CA GLY A 77 14.74 11.14 0.16
C GLY A 77 13.71 12.00 0.91
N ALA A 78 13.51 13.25 0.49
CA ALA A 78 12.54 14.15 1.10
C ALA A 78 11.11 13.56 1.21
N LEU A 79 10.70 12.72 0.25
CA LEU A 79 9.39 12.04 0.31
C LEU A 79 9.40 10.83 1.24
N LEU A 80 10.49 10.04 1.25
CA LEU A 80 10.64 8.86 2.11
C LEU A 80 10.80 9.25 3.59
N ASP A 81 11.58 10.29 3.86
CA ASP A 81 11.84 10.79 5.23
C ASP A 81 10.58 11.39 5.88
N ASN A 82 9.60 11.76 5.06
CA ASN A 82 8.36 12.40 5.48
C ASN A 82 7.12 11.51 5.28
N LEU A 83 7.29 10.18 5.15
CA LEU A 83 6.16 9.27 4.90
C LEU A 83 5.07 9.38 5.96
N ALA A 84 5.43 9.47 7.24
CA ALA A 84 4.46 9.52 8.32
C ALA A 84 3.48 10.72 8.20
N ILE A 85 3.97 11.91 7.83
CA ILE A 85 3.10 13.08 7.61
C ILE A 85 2.28 12.94 6.32
N LEU A 86 2.86 12.37 5.25
CA LEU A 86 2.13 12.08 4.01
C LEU A 86 0.98 11.10 4.28
N PHE A 87 1.22 10.05 5.07
CA PHE A 87 0.18 9.12 5.52
C PHE A 87 -0.87 9.79 6.41
N ALA A 88 -0.48 10.68 7.32
CA ALA A 88 -1.45 11.44 8.12
C ALA A 88 -2.42 12.24 7.23
N VAL A 89 -1.89 12.95 6.23
CA VAL A 89 -2.71 13.72 5.27
C VAL A 89 -3.56 12.80 4.41
N GLY A 90 -2.94 11.79 3.80
CA GLY A 90 -3.60 10.86 2.89
C GLY A 90 -4.75 10.10 3.55
N VAL A 91 -4.50 9.56 4.75
CA VAL A 91 -5.50 8.86 5.54
C VAL A 91 -6.62 9.81 5.97
N ALA A 92 -6.29 11.03 6.41
CA ALA A 92 -7.30 12.01 6.80
C ALA A 92 -8.28 12.34 5.66
N ILE A 93 -7.74 12.54 4.45
CA ILE A 93 -8.52 12.84 3.24
C ILE A 93 -9.35 11.63 2.81
N GLY A 94 -8.75 10.44 2.76
CA GLY A 94 -9.37 9.24 2.21
C GLY A 94 -10.36 8.55 3.15
N PHE A 95 -10.17 8.67 4.47
CA PHE A 95 -11.05 8.09 5.48
C PHE A 95 -12.28 8.95 5.75
N ALA A 96 -12.15 10.27 5.64
CA ALA A 96 -13.27 11.19 5.83
C ALA A 96 -14.36 10.97 4.77
N LYS A 97 -15.63 10.89 5.20
CA LYS A 97 -16.77 10.73 4.27
C LYS A 97 -16.88 11.89 3.27
N LYS A 98 -16.47 13.08 3.71
CA LYS A 98 -16.29 14.29 2.91
C LYS A 98 -15.03 14.96 3.43
N SER A 99 -14.20 15.46 2.53
CA SER A 99 -12.97 16.17 2.85
C SER A 99 -12.83 17.38 1.93
N ASP A 100 -12.07 18.37 2.39
CA ASP A 100 -11.61 19.50 1.59
C ASP A 100 -10.19 19.89 2.04
N GLY A 101 -9.63 20.96 1.48
CA GLY A 101 -8.27 21.40 1.82
C GLY A 101 -8.02 21.65 3.32
N SER A 102 -9.07 21.96 4.10
CA SER A 102 -8.91 22.14 5.55
C SER A 102 -8.68 20.83 6.31
N THR A 103 -9.14 19.68 5.76
CA THR A 103 -8.83 18.35 6.31
C THR A 103 -7.33 18.06 6.21
N ALA A 104 -6.72 18.39 5.08
CA ALA A 104 -5.28 18.21 4.85
C ALA A 104 -4.45 19.12 5.78
N LEU A 105 -4.81 20.40 5.87
CA LEU A 105 -4.14 21.35 6.77
C LEU A 105 -4.24 20.91 8.25
N ALA A 106 -5.41 20.42 8.66
CA ALA A 106 -5.61 19.89 10.01
C ALA A 106 -4.73 18.66 10.29
N ALA A 107 -4.52 17.78 9.30
CA ALA A 107 -3.67 16.61 9.42
C ALA A 107 -2.19 16.99 9.57
N VAL A 108 -1.70 17.94 8.78
CA VAL A 108 -0.33 18.48 8.91
C VAL A 108 -0.13 19.08 10.30
N ALA A 109 -1.04 19.98 10.73
CA ALA A 109 -0.93 20.63 12.04
C ALA A 109 -0.96 19.62 13.19
N ALA A 110 -1.88 18.64 13.13
CA ALA A 110 -1.98 17.58 14.13
C ALA A 110 -0.74 16.69 14.16
N TYR A 111 -0.23 16.27 13.00
CA TYR A 111 0.95 15.42 12.94
C TYR A 111 2.19 16.12 13.48
N LEU A 112 2.41 17.40 13.15
CA LEU A 112 3.54 18.15 13.68
C LEU A 112 3.47 18.27 15.21
N VAL A 113 2.28 18.50 15.78
CA VAL A 113 2.13 18.52 17.25
C VAL A 113 2.36 17.14 17.86
N PHE A 114 1.76 16.11 17.28
CA PHE A 114 1.97 14.72 17.71
C PHE A 114 3.46 14.34 17.68
N ASP A 115 4.16 14.65 16.58
CA ASP A 115 5.57 14.35 16.38
C ASP A 115 6.45 14.95 17.49
N ARG A 116 6.27 16.25 17.75
CA ARG A 116 7.06 16.96 18.76
C ARG A 116 6.77 16.45 20.16
N VAL A 117 5.49 16.29 20.50
CA VAL A 117 5.09 15.84 21.84
C VAL A 117 5.55 14.42 22.10
N SER A 118 5.38 13.50 21.15
CA SER A 118 5.78 12.11 21.35
C SER A 118 7.31 11.98 21.44
N LYS A 119 8.10 12.71 20.65
CA LYS A 119 9.58 12.72 20.75
C LYS A 119 10.07 13.23 22.10
N VAL A 120 9.45 14.29 22.64
CA VAL A 120 9.75 14.77 23.99
C VAL A 120 9.50 13.66 25.02
N MET A 121 8.38 12.93 24.90
CA MET A 121 8.11 11.80 25.79
C MET A 121 9.14 10.68 25.63
N PHE A 122 9.49 10.30 24.39
CA PHE A 122 10.43 9.23 24.10
C PHE A 122 11.87 9.56 24.55
N ALA A 123 12.26 10.83 24.57
CA ALA A 123 13.56 11.26 25.10
C ALA A 123 13.72 10.91 26.60
N HIS A 124 12.63 10.65 27.31
CA HIS A 124 12.61 10.24 28.72
C HIS A 124 12.42 8.71 28.91
N THR A 125 12.58 7.92 27.85
CA THR A 125 12.49 6.44 27.90
C THR A 125 13.83 5.81 27.57
N GLU A 126 14.20 4.71 28.23
CA GLU A 126 15.50 4.06 27.98
C GLU A 126 15.59 3.48 26.57
N GLU A 127 14.49 2.92 26.08
CA GLU A 127 14.43 2.16 24.83
C GLU A 127 14.48 3.05 23.59
N LEU A 128 13.85 4.23 23.65
CA LEU A 128 13.67 5.10 22.48
C LEU A 128 14.49 6.38 22.53
N ARG A 129 15.12 6.75 23.66
CA ARG A 129 15.86 8.01 23.80
C ARG A 129 16.88 8.20 22.69
N ALA A 130 17.71 7.20 22.41
CA ALA A 130 18.75 7.27 21.38
C ALA A 130 18.22 7.50 19.95
N SER A 131 16.94 7.22 19.69
CA SER A 131 16.31 7.43 18.37
C SER A 131 15.75 8.84 18.17
N VAL A 132 15.66 9.65 19.24
CA VAL A 132 15.02 10.97 19.21
C VAL A 132 15.88 12.10 19.78
N VAL A 133 17.09 11.79 20.24
CA VAL A 133 18.03 12.78 20.79
C VAL A 133 19.30 12.85 19.96
N GLN A 134 19.96 14.00 19.99
CA GLN A 134 21.27 14.22 19.39
C GLN A 134 22.14 15.03 20.34
N GLU A 135 23.45 14.79 20.31
CA GLU A 135 24.42 15.64 20.99
C GLU A 135 24.71 16.88 20.15
N VAL A 136 24.55 18.06 20.76
CA VAL A 136 24.84 19.35 20.14
C VAL A 136 25.99 19.99 20.89
N ARG A 137 27.02 20.39 20.14
CA ARG A 137 28.12 21.20 20.70
C ARG A 137 27.65 22.64 20.90
N GLN A 138 27.73 23.11 22.13
CA GLN A 138 27.42 24.47 22.52
C GLN A 138 28.60 25.42 22.22
N GLU A 139 28.33 26.74 22.26
CA GLU A 139 29.34 27.77 22.03
C GLU A 139 30.51 27.72 23.02
N ASP A 140 30.27 27.25 24.25
CA ASP A 140 31.28 27.05 25.29
C ASP A 140 32.10 25.76 25.10
N GLY A 141 31.81 24.99 24.05
CA GLY A 141 32.47 23.72 23.73
C GLY A 141 31.91 22.50 24.46
N SER A 142 30.94 22.68 25.36
CA SER A 142 30.24 21.56 26.02
C SER A 142 29.34 20.80 25.05
N LEU A 143 29.06 19.53 25.36
CA LEU A 143 28.09 18.72 24.63
C LEU A 143 26.81 18.65 25.45
N GLU A 144 25.69 19.01 24.84
CA GLU A 144 24.36 18.89 25.44
C GLU A 144 23.48 17.99 24.57
N GLU A 145 22.80 17.05 25.22
CA GLU A 145 21.81 16.23 24.55
C GLU A 145 20.50 16.99 24.40
N THR A 146 19.99 17.07 23.18
CA THR A 146 18.72 17.76 22.88
C THR A 146 17.81 16.88 22.04
N VAL A 147 16.50 17.12 22.11
CA VAL A 147 15.53 16.42 21.27
C VAL A 147 15.74 16.81 19.81
N ALA A 148 16.13 15.83 19.00
CA ALA A 148 16.47 15.96 17.61
C ALA A 148 15.21 15.88 16.75
N TYR A 149 14.53 17.00 16.59
CA TYR A 149 13.26 16.98 15.88
C TYR A 149 13.35 16.70 14.37
N GLY A 150 14.55 16.79 13.78
CA GLY A 150 14.81 16.37 12.41
C GLY A 150 14.87 14.85 12.23
N LEU A 151 15.13 14.09 13.30
CA LEU A 151 15.13 12.63 13.23
C LEU A 151 13.73 12.09 12.98
N GLN A 152 13.65 10.89 12.42
CA GLN A 152 12.38 10.23 12.20
C GLN A 152 11.69 9.90 13.54
N ASN A 153 10.36 9.99 13.55
CA ASN A 153 9.60 9.59 14.72
C ASN A 153 9.60 8.05 14.83
N PRO A 154 9.87 7.45 16.00
CA PRO A 154 9.82 5.99 16.18
C PRO A 154 8.46 5.36 15.89
N THR A 155 7.40 6.17 15.85
CA THR A 155 6.04 5.72 15.47
C THR A 155 5.87 5.56 13.95
N GLN A 156 6.75 6.16 13.16
CA GLN A 156 6.82 6.09 11.70
C GLN A 156 5.44 6.23 11.02
N VAL A 157 5.19 5.46 9.97
CA VAL A 157 3.94 5.48 9.19
C VAL A 157 2.72 5.18 10.07
N LEU A 158 2.85 4.35 11.11
CA LEU A 158 1.74 3.99 12.00
C LEU A 158 1.24 5.20 12.80
N GLY A 159 2.16 6.02 13.35
CA GLY A 159 1.79 7.28 13.99
C GLY A 159 1.05 8.21 13.04
N GLY A 160 1.52 8.29 11.79
CA GLY A 160 0.85 9.01 10.71
C GLY A 160 -0.59 8.55 10.47
N ILE A 161 -0.81 7.24 10.30
CA ILE A 161 -2.14 6.65 10.07
C ILE A 161 -3.09 6.98 11.23
N VAL A 162 -2.65 6.81 12.48
CA VAL A 162 -3.49 7.07 13.66
C VAL A 162 -3.88 8.54 13.75
N VAL A 163 -2.93 9.46 13.54
CA VAL A 163 -3.22 10.91 13.47
C VAL A 163 -4.20 11.21 12.34
N GLY A 164 -4.02 10.62 11.16
CA GLY A 164 -4.91 10.80 10.01
C GLY A 164 -6.35 10.36 10.30
N ILE A 165 -6.54 9.19 10.92
CA ILE A 165 -7.86 8.69 11.35
C ILE A 165 -8.48 9.65 12.37
N MET A 166 -7.72 10.06 13.38
CA MET A 166 -8.17 11.02 14.39
C MET A 166 -8.67 12.32 13.73
N VAL A 167 -7.89 12.89 12.81
CA VAL A 167 -8.27 14.12 12.10
C VAL A 167 -9.52 13.91 11.24
N ALA A 168 -9.63 12.78 10.54
CA ALA A 168 -10.82 12.48 9.75
C ALA A 168 -12.10 12.38 10.61
N LEU A 169 -11.99 11.82 11.81
CA LEU A 169 -13.11 11.72 12.76
C LEU A 169 -13.48 13.10 13.33
N LEU A 170 -12.49 13.90 13.72
CA LEU A 170 -12.69 15.26 14.23
C LEU A 170 -13.28 16.17 13.15
N TYR A 171 -12.80 16.09 11.91
CA TYR A 171 -13.36 16.84 10.79
C TYR A 171 -14.85 16.50 10.61
N GLN A 172 -15.20 15.21 10.53
CA GLN A 172 -16.59 14.77 10.38
C GLN A 172 -17.49 15.28 11.51
N ARG A 173 -16.95 15.40 12.72
CA ARG A 173 -17.68 15.84 13.90
C ARG A 173 -17.83 17.36 14.01
N PHE A 174 -16.82 18.13 13.58
CA PHE A 174 -16.69 19.55 13.91
C PHE A 174 -16.62 20.52 12.71
N TYR A 175 -16.56 20.04 11.46
CA TYR A 175 -16.44 20.93 10.29
C TYR A 175 -17.57 21.97 10.12
N ARG A 176 -18.69 21.82 10.85
CA ARG A 176 -19.83 22.76 10.90
C ARG A 176 -20.14 23.28 12.30
N VAL A 177 -19.19 23.20 13.23
CA VAL A 177 -19.38 23.66 14.62
C VAL A 177 -19.70 25.16 14.65
N LYS A 178 -20.65 25.56 15.49
CA LYS A 178 -20.96 26.97 15.74
C LYS A 178 -20.42 27.35 17.12
N LEU A 179 -19.58 28.37 17.16
CA LEU A 179 -19.01 28.90 18.40
C LEU A 179 -19.75 30.18 18.82
N PRO A 180 -19.62 30.61 20.09
CA PRO A 180 -20.12 31.90 20.56
C PRO A 180 -19.61 33.06 19.70
N SER A 181 -20.33 34.19 19.69
CA SER A 181 -20.05 35.34 18.80
C SER A 181 -18.60 35.84 18.88
N TRP A 182 -18.00 35.88 20.07
CA TRP A 182 -16.62 36.30 20.29
C TRP A 182 -15.57 35.30 19.75
N LEU A 183 -15.94 34.03 19.52
CA LEU A 183 -15.10 32.99 18.89
C LEU A 183 -15.56 32.63 17.47
N ALA A 184 -16.53 33.36 16.90
CA ALA A 184 -17.16 32.98 15.64
C ALA A 184 -16.16 32.86 14.47
N PHE A 185 -15.05 33.59 14.52
CA PHE A 185 -13.96 33.48 13.55
C PHE A 185 -13.40 32.04 13.44
N PHE A 186 -13.32 31.32 14.56
CA PHE A 186 -12.81 29.96 14.61
C PHE A 186 -13.88 28.89 14.32
N GLY A 187 -15.12 29.29 14.00
CA GLY A 187 -16.21 28.34 13.74
C GLY A 187 -16.06 27.54 12.45
N GLY A 188 -16.80 26.43 12.37
CA GLY A 188 -16.85 25.55 11.21
C GLY A 188 -15.51 24.88 10.92
N ARG A 189 -15.10 24.90 9.65
CA ARG A 189 -13.87 24.22 9.16
C ARG A 189 -12.58 24.76 9.79
N ARG A 190 -12.56 26.03 10.18
CA ARG A 190 -11.41 26.68 10.84
C ARG A 190 -11.17 26.12 12.24
N PHE A 191 -12.18 25.54 12.87
CA PHE A 191 -12.04 24.89 14.17
C PHE A 191 -11.26 23.58 14.09
N VAL A 192 -11.35 22.88 12.94
CA VAL A 192 -10.83 21.52 12.82
C VAL A 192 -9.32 21.44 13.07
N PRO A 193 -8.46 22.28 12.46
CA PRO A 193 -7.04 22.28 12.79
C PRO A 193 -6.74 22.53 14.27
N ILE A 194 -7.52 23.38 14.94
CA ILE A 194 -7.32 23.74 16.36
C ILE A 194 -7.61 22.54 17.26
N VAL A 195 -8.79 21.92 17.11
CA VAL A 195 -9.16 20.75 17.92
C VAL A 195 -8.27 19.56 17.60
N SER A 196 -7.87 19.38 16.33
CA SER A 196 -6.96 18.31 15.93
C SER A 196 -5.57 18.47 16.55
N ALA A 197 -5.01 19.69 16.61
CA ALA A 197 -3.75 19.96 17.30
C ALA A 197 -3.86 19.67 18.82
N ALA A 198 -4.95 20.09 19.46
CA ALA A 198 -5.17 19.82 20.89
C ALA A 198 -5.31 18.31 21.17
N CYS A 199 -6.06 17.58 20.35
CA CYS A 199 -6.17 16.12 20.47
C CYS A 199 -4.84 15.42 20.14
N ALA A 200 -4.05 15.93 19.20
CA ALA A 200 -2.74 15.39 18.86
C ALA A 200 -1.72 15.53 20.00
N LEU A 201 -1.79 16.60 20.78
CA LEU A 201 -1.00 16.73 22.01
C LEU A 201 -1.33 15.58 22.98
N LEU A 202 -2.61 15.37 23.27
CA LEU A 202 -3.04 14.28 24.16
C LEU A 202 -2.63 12.92 23.60
N LEU A 203 -2.79 12.73 22.30
CA LEU A 203 -2.39 11.50 21.62
C LEU A 203 -0.88 11.26 21.70
N GLY A 204 -0.06 12.30 21.54
CA GLY A 204 1.40 12.24 21.67
C GLY A 204 1.84 11.83 23.08
N VAL A 205 1.18 12.36 24.11
CA VAL A 205 1.42 11.94 25.51
C VAL A 205 1.03 10.47 25.71
N VAL A 206 -0.13 10.04 25.21
CA VAL A 206 -0.57 8.64 25.29
C VAL A 206 0.42 7.71 24.59
N PHE A 207 0.87 8.06 23.39
CA PHE A 207 1.89 7.30 22.67
C PHE A 207 3.22 7.30 23.40
N GLY A 208 3.60 8.40 24.05
CA GLY A 208 4.76 8.47 24.94
C GLY A 208 4.83 7.32 25.96
N PHE A 209 3.69 6.94 26.53
CA PHE A 209 3.62 5.85 27.50
C PHE A 209 3.40 4.47 26.87
N VAL A 210 2.59 4.38 25.82
CA VAL A 210 2.15 3.09 25.25
C VAL A 210 3.13 2.57 24.19
N TRP A 211 3.75 3.46 23.42
CA TRP A 211 4.57 3.10 22.28
C TRP A 211 5.86 2.36 22.62
N PRO A 212 6.60 2.63 23.72
CA PRO A 212 7.80 1.84 24.04
C PRO A 212 7.49 0.33 24.13
N THR A 213 6.38 -0.04 24.77
CA THR A 213 5.94 -1.43 24.86
C THR A 213 5.38 -1.94 23.53
N LEU A 214 4.48 -1.19 22.90
CA LEU A 214 3.83 -1.61 21.65
C LEU A 214 4.83 -1.73 20.50
N GLY A 215 5.72 -0.75 20.37
CA GLY A 215 6.82 -0.72 19.41
C GLY A 215 7.79 -1.87 19.64
N GLY A 216 8.09 -2.21 20.90
CA GLY A 216 8.84 -3.41 21.25
C GLY A 216 8.20 -4.68 20.68
N TRP A 217 6.90 -4.90 20.93
CA TRP A 217 6.19 -6.08 20.38
C TRP A 217 6.12 -6.10 18.85
N ILE A 218 5.99 -4.93 18.23
CA ILE A 218 6.00 -4.77 16.77
C ILE A 218 7.38 -5.16 16.21
N ASN A 219 8.45 -4.75 16.87
CA ASN A 219 9.82 -5.11 16.51
C ASN A 219 10.07 -6.60 16.71
N ASP A 220 9.70 -7.17 17.86
CA ASP A 220 9.83 -8.61 18.15
C ASP A 220 9.10 -9.47 17.11
N PHE A 221 7.90 -9.04 16.72
CA PHE A 221 7.14 -9.70 15.65
C PHE A 221 7.81 -9.55 14.28
N GLY A 222 8.35 -8.37 13.99
CA GLY A 222 9.15 -8.11 12.79
C GLY A 222 10.35 -9.03 12.71
N ASP A 223 11.13 -9.14 13.80
CA ASP A 223 12.33 -9.97 13.91
C ASP A 223 12.00 -11.46 13.83
N TRP A 224 10.88 -11.89 14.41
CA TRP A 224 10.38 -13.25 14.24
C TRP A 224 10.01 -13.54 12.78
N LEU A 225 9.31 -12.61 12.11
CA LEU A 225 8.87 -12.78 10.74
C LEU A 225 10.05 -12.82 9.76
N THR A 226 11.02 -11.90 9.91
CA THR A 226 12.24 -11.86 9.09
C THR A 226 13.15 -13.05 9.40
N GLY A 227 13.29 -13.42 10.68
CA GLY A 227 14.05 -14.60 11.13
C GLY A 227 13.49 -15.94 10.66
N ALA A 228 12.19 -16.01 10.32
CA ALA A 228 11.58 -17.19 9.71
C ALA A 228 12.04 -17.43 8.24
N GLY A 229 12.82 -16.51 7.67
CA GLY A 229 13.44 -16.63 6.35
C GLY A 229 12.43 -16.94 5.24
N ALA A 230 12.70 -17.99 4.47
CA ALA A 230 11.84 -18.43 3.36
C ALA A 230 10.38 -18.66 3.75
N VAL A 231 10.13 -19.21 4.95
CA VAL A 231 8.76 -19.45 5.42
C VAL A 231 8.07 -18.13 5.75
N GLY A 232 8.78 -17.21 6.39
CA GLY A 232 8.29 -15.86 6.69
C GLY A 232 7.90 -15.09 5.41
N ALA A 233 8.78 -15.09 4.40
CA ALA A 233 8.52 -14.47 3.12
C ALA A 233 7.30 -15.09 2.41
N GLY A 234 7.18 -16.42 2.44
CA GLY A 234 6.04 -17.12 1.86
C GLY A 234 4.71 -16.80 2.54
N LEU A 235 4.68 -16.82 3.88
CA LEU A 235 3.50 -16.44 4.66
C LEU A 235 3.10 -14.98 4.42
N TYR A 236 4.09 -14.10 4.32
CA TYR A 236 3.85 -12.71 3.93
C TYR A 236 3.19 -12.62 2.56
N GLY A 237 3.70 -13.32 1.54
CA GLY A 237 3.10 -13.35 0.21
C GLY A 237 1.63 -13.80 0.21
N VAL A 238 1.32 -14.87 0.96
CA VAL A 238 -0.05 -15.37 1.13
C VAL A 238 -0.93 -14.32 1.81
N ALA A 239 -0.51 -13.80 2.96
CA ALA A 239 -1.28 -12.83 3.73
C ALA A 239 -1.50 -11.53 2.94
N ASN A 240 -0.49 -11.08 2.20
CA ASN A 240 -0.56 -9.90 1.35
C ASN A 240 -1.66 -10.06 0.30
N ARG A 241 -1.68 -11.17 -0.44
CA ARG A 241 -2.73 -11.42 -1.43
C ARG A 241 -4.09 -11.60 -0.76
N LEU A 242 -4.23 -12.37 0.32
CA LEU A 242 -5.53 -12.54 1.01
C LEU A 242 -6.16 -11.21 1.48
N LEU A 243 -5.34 -10.23 1.85
CA LEU A 243 -5.79 -8.92 2.33
C LEU A 243 -6.05 -7.90 1.21
N LEU A 244 -5.66 -8.21 -0.03
CA LEU A 244 -5.84 -7.33 -1.18
C LEU A 244 -7.30 -6.96 -1.52
N PRO A 245 -8.30 -7.86 -1.45
CA PRO A 245 -9.70 -7.52 -1.75
C PRO A 245 -10.27 -6.43 -0.82
N PHE A 246 -9.68 -6.30 0.36
CA PHE A 246 -10.09 -5.36 1.40
C PHE A 246 -9.24 -4.08 1.39
N GLY A 247 -8.20 -4.01 0.55
CA GLY A 247 -7.18 -2.96 0.58
C GLY A 247 -6.30 -2.99 1.84
N LEU A 248 -6.45 -4.00 2.70
CA LEU A 248 -5.72 -4.12 3.98
C LEU A 248 -4.28 -4.57 3.78
N HIS A 249 -3.94 -5.09 2.60
CA HIS A 249 -2.58 -5.41 2.22
C HIS A 249 -1.63 -4.21 2.29
N HIS A 250 -2.13 -2.97 2.11
CA HIS A 250 -1.34 -1.76 2.31
C HIS A 250 -0.88 -1.57 3.76
N ILE A 251 -1.64 -2.03 4.75
CA ILE A 251 -1.22 -1.99 6.17
C ILE A 251 -0.07 -2.97 6.37
N LEU A 252 -0.24 -4.22 5.91
CA LEU A 252 0.81 -5.24 5.99
C LEU A 252 2.08 -4.81 5.26
N ASN A 253 1.93 -4.22 4.07
CA ASN A 253 3.03 -3.64 3.31
C ASN A 253 3.70 -2.49 4.07
N SER A 254 2.92 -1.59 4.68
CA SER A 254 3.52 -0.48 5.43
C SER A 254 4.43 -0.99 6.55
N LEU A 255 4.02 -2.06 7.24
CA LEU A 255 4.84 -2.69 8.28
C LEU A 255 6.13 -3.27 7.70
N ILE A 256 6.04 -4.13 6.69
CA ILE A 256 7.23 -4.83 6.17
C ILE A 256 8.16 -3.90 5.38
N TRP A 257 7.59 -3.01 4.58
CA TRP A 257 8.35 -2.15 3.67
C TRP A 257 8.99 -0.95 4.38
N PHE A 258 8.38 -0.45 5.45
CA PHE A 258 8.82 0.80 6.10
C PHE A 258 9.11 0.68 7.60
N VAL A 259 8.65 -0.37 8.30
CA VAL A 259 8.78 -0.48 9.77
C VAL A 259 9.70 -1.61 10.21
N PHE A 260 9.55 -2.81 9.66
CA PHE A 260 10.25 -4.00 10.16
C PHE A 260 11.71 -4.07 9.71
N GLY A 261 12.55 -4.51 10.64
CA GLY A 261 14.00 -4.54 10.47
C GLY A 261 14.62 -3.16 10.60
N SER A 262 15.91 -3.14 10.92
CA SER A 262 16.70 -1.92 11.04
C SER A 262 18.06 -2.13 10.40
N TYR A 263 18.56 -1.09 9.74
CA TYR A 263 19.92 -1.04 9.23
C TYR A 263 20.55 0.27 9.65
N ARG A 264 21.78 0.21 10.19
CA ARG A 264 22.55 1.41 10.51
C ARG A 264 23.49 1.71 9.35
N GLU A 265 23.29 2.87 8.74
CA GLU A 265 24.12 3.35 7.64
C GLU A 265 25.53 3.73 8.13
N PRO A 266 26.53 3.77 7.23
CA PRO A 266 27.90 4.11 7.60
C PRO A 266 28.08 5.51 8.22
N ASP A 267 27.19 6.45 7.90
CA ASP A 267 27.12 7.81 8.44
C ASP A 267 26.42 7.88 9.81
N GLY A 268 25.80 6.78 10.26
CA GLY A 268 25.26 6.59 11.59
C GLY A 268 23.74 6.62 11.69
N ASP A 269 23.04 6.99 10.61
CA ASP A 269 21.57 7.01 10.59
C ASP A 269 21.00 5.59 10.61
N VAL A 270 19.81 5.42 11.20
CA VAL A 270 19.12 4.13 11.25
C VAL A 270 17.89 4.20 10.36
N VAL A 271 17.86 3.35 9.35
CA VAL A 271 16.70 3.18 8.46
C VAL A 271 15.94 1.91 8.78
N HIS A 272 14.63 1.97 8.56
CA HIS A 272 13.70 0.89 8.89
C HIS A 272 12.88 0.46 7.66
N GLY A 273 12.49 -0.81 7.66
CA GLY A 273 11.70 -1.39 6.58
C GLY A 273 12.52 -1.88 5.39
N GLU A 274 12.04 -2.94 4.73
CA GLU A 274 12.75 -3.60 3.63
C GLU A 274 13.09 -2.68 2.46
N ILE A 275 12.23 -1.71 2.12
CA ILE A 275 12.50 -0.79 1.00
C ILE A 275 13.64 0.16 1.36
N ASN A 276 13.55 0.82 2.52
CA ASN A 276 14.55 1.82 2.91
C ASN A 276 15.89 1.16 3.21
N ARG A 277 15.90 0.03 3.91
CA ARG A 277 17.12 -0.77 4.17
C ARG A 277 17.78 -1.19 2.86
N TYR A 278 17.00 -1.69 1.90
CA TYR A 278 17.53 -2.06 0.60
C TYR A 278 18.14 -0.84 -0.12
N LEU A 279 17.44 0.30 -0.15
CA LEU A 279 17.92 1.54 -0.79
C LEU A 279 19.18 2.10 -0.12
N ALA A 280 19.31 1.94 1.21
CA ALA A 280 20.50 2.29 1.99
C ALA A 280 21.68 1.30 1.83
N GLY A 281 21.49 0.20 1.09
CA GLY A 281 22.55 -0.75 0.78
C GLY A 281 22.74 -1.87 1.81
N ASP A 282 21.75 -2.13 2.66
CA ASP A 282 21.74 -3.28 3.56
C ASP A 282 21.93 -4.59 2.77
N PRO A 283 22.97 -5.41 3.08
CA PRO A 283 23.24 -6.65 2.37
C PRO A 283 22.22 -7.77 2.60
N ASP A 284 21.33 -7.63 3.59
CA ASP A 284 20.31 -8.63 3.94
C ASP A 284 18.88 -8.20 3.54
N ALA A 285 18.72 -6.99 3.00
CA ALA A 285 17.42 -6.46 2.59
C ALA A 285 17.05 -6.82 1.14
N GLY A 286 15.75 -6.81 0.83
CA GLY A 286 15.23 -7.09 -0.51
C GLY A 286 14.77 -8.53 -0.70
N THR A 287 15.05 -9.41 0.25
CA THR A 287 14.59 -10.81 0.27
C THR A 287 13.06 -10.89 0.35
N PHE A 288 12.43 -10.04 1.17
CA PHE A 288 10.97 -9.96 1.29
C PHE A 288 10.30 -9.18 0.13
N LEU A 289 11.09 -8.69 -0.84
CA LEU A 289 10.61 -7.91 -1.97
C LEU A 289 10.74 -8.69 -3.29
N ALA A 290 11.84 -9.44 -3.47
CA ALA A 290 12.18 -10.13 -4.71
C ALA A 290 11.07 -11.07 -5.24
N GLY A 291 10.37 -11.74 -4.33
CA GLY A 291 9.27 -12.66 -4.63
C GLY A 291 8.09 -12.09 -5.41
N PHE A 292 7.90 -10.77 -5.37
CA PHE A 292 6.83 -10.11 -6.12
C PHE A 292 7.11 -10.04 -7.62
N PHE A 293 8.37 -9.88 -8.04
CA PHE A 293 8.73 -9.70 -9.45
C PHE A 293 8.24 -10.86 -10.35
N PRO A 294 8.46 -12.15 -10.02
CA PRO A 294 7.94 -13.25 -10.84
C PRO A 294 6.42 -13.24 -10.99
N VAL A 295 5.70 -12.84 -9.96
CA VAL A 295 4.24 -12.86 -9.95
C VAL A 295 3.68 -11.69 -10.75
N LEU A 296 4.13 -10.47 -10.42
CA LEU A 296 3.58 -9.23 -10.94
C LEU A 296 3.97 -9.02 -12.40
N MET A 297 5.25 -9.26 -12.73
CA MET A 297 5.74 -9.07 -14.10
C MET A 297 5.39 -10.22 -15.03
N PHE A 298 5.24 -11.45 -14.53
CA PHE A 298 5.14 -12.61 -15.42
C PHE A 298 3.91 -13.46 -15.17
N GLY A 299 3.66 -13.85 -13.91
CA GLY A 299 2.50 -14.65 -13.54
C GLY A 299 1.17 -14.02 -13.98
N LEU A 300 0.91 -12.78 -13.57
CA LEU A 300 -0.35 -12.10 -13.88
C LEU A 300 -0.54 -11.80 -15.38
N PRO A 301 0.49 -11.40 -16.15
CA PRO A 301 0.40 -11.39 -17.61
C PRO A 301 0.09 -12.77 -18.22
N GLY A 302 0.64 -13.85 -17.66
CA GLY A 302 0.27 -15.22 -18.05
C GLY A 302 -1.20 -15.54 -17.77
N ALA A 303 -1.74 -15.13 -16.62
CA ALA A 303 -3.17 -15.23 -16.31
C ALA A 303 -4.05 -14.38 -17.25
N ALA A 304 -3.65 -13.15 -17.54
CA ALA A 304 -4.36 -12.27 -18.46
C ALA A 304 -4.45 -12.88 -19.87
N LEU A 305 -3.38 -13.50 -20.34
CA LEU A 305 -3.38 -14.25 -21.61
C LEU A 305 -4.32 -15.47 -21.55
N ALA A 306 -4.36 -16.19 -20.44
CA ALA A 306 -5.27 -17.32 -20.25
C ALA A 306 -6.74 -16.89 -20.28
N ILE A 307 -7.08 -15.80 -19.58
CA ILE A 307 -8.42 -15.20 -19.57
C ILE A 307 -8.82 -14.78 -20.99
N TRP A 308 -7.94 -14.06 -21.69
CA TRP A 308 -8.19 -13.65 -23.07
C TRP A 308 -8.46 -14.84 -24.00
N ARG A 309 -7.63 -15.88 -23.95
CA ARG A 309 -7.79 -17.07 -24.80
C ARG A 309 -9.03 -17.90 -24.44
N ALA A 310 -9.47 -17.83 -23.19
CA ALA A 310 -10.67 -18.51 -22.73
C ALA A 310 -11.97 -17.80 -23.16
N ALA A 311 -11.94 -16.50 -23.48
CA ALA A 311 -13.14 -15.80 -23.96
C ALA A 311 -13.67 -16.40 -25.29
N PRO A 312 -15.01 -16.38 -25.51
CA PRO A 312 -15.64 -16.74 -26.78
C PRO A 312 -15.08 -15.90 -27.93
N GLU A 313 -14.98 -16.48 -29.13
CA GLU A 313 -14.30 -15.86 -30.28
C GLU A 313 -14.80 -14.45 -30.60
N HIS A 314 -16.11 -14.22 -30.49
CA HIS A 314 -16.72 -12.93 -30.77
C HIS A 314 -16.40 -11.85 -29.69
N ARG A 315 -16.06 -12.24 -28.44
CA ARG A 315 -15.67 -11.31 -27.36
C ARG A 315 -14.15 -11.17 -27.20
N ARG A 316 -13.35 -12.06 -27.81
CA ARG A 316 -11.88 -12.03 -27.73
C ARG A 316 -11.25 -10.69 -28.10
N PRO A 317 -11.72 -9.92 -29.10
CA PRO A 317 -11.14 -8.60 -29.37
C PRO A 317 -11.29 -7.63 -28.20
N ALA A 318 -12.48 -7.57 -27.59
CA ALA A 318 -12.76 -6.69 -26.46
C ALA A 318 -11.99 -7.12 -25.19
N VAL A 319 -12.09 -8.41 -24.83
CA VAL A 319 -11.38 -8.95 -23.66
C VAL A 319 -9.86 -8.84 -23.85
N GLY A 320 -9.36 -9.11 -25.05
CA GLY A 320 -7.95 -9.00 -25.39
C GLY A 320 -7.41 -7.59 -25.20
N GLY A 321 -8.14 -6.56 -25.65
CA GLY A 321 -7.74 -5.16 -25.44
C GLY A 321 -7.57 -4.81 -23.96
N ILE A 322 -8.52 -5.21 -23.11
CA ILE A 322 -8.48 -4.96 -21.66
C ILE A 322 -7.33 -5.75 -21.01
N MET A 323 -7.21 -7.04 -21.31
CA MET A 323 -6.20 -7.92 -20.70
C MET A 323 -4.78 -7.55 -21.11
N ILE A 324 -4.54 -7.16 -22.36
CA ILE A 324 -3.21 -6.69 -22.82
C ILE A 324 -2.83 -5.39 -22.12
N SER A 325 -3.75 -4.41 -22.04
CA SER A 325 -3.48 -3.16 -21.35
C SER A 325 -3.16 -3.40 -19.87
N ALA A 326 -3.96 -4.23 -19.19
CA ALA A 326 -3.76 -4.57 -17.79
C ALA A 326 -2.44 -5.35 -17.57
N ALA A 327 -2.12 -6.30 -18.45
CA ALA A 327 -0.85 -7.04 -18.42
C ALA A 327 0.36 -6.14 -18.63
N LEU A 328 0.28 -5.18 -19.54
CA LEU A 328 1.36 -4.21 -19.76
C LEU A 328 1.54 -3.30 -18.54
N THR A 329 0.44 -2.83 -17.95
CA THR A 329 0.47 -2.05 -16.71
C THR A 329 1.13 -2.84 -15.58
N ALA A 330 0.72 -4.09 -15.36
CA ALA A 330 1.33 -4.95 -14.34
C ALA A 330 2.82 -5.22 -14.62
N PHE A 331 3.18 -5.51 -15.88
CA PHE A 331 4.57 -5.77 -16.26
C PHE A 331 5.47 -4.55 -16.05
N VAL A 332 5.04 -3.37 -16.50
CA VAL A 332 5.88 -2.16 -16.49
C VAL A 332 5.94 -1.54 -15.10
N THR A 333 4.78 -1.40 -14.45
CA THR A 333 4.62 -0.60 -13.22
C THR A 333 4.43 -1.46 -11.97
N GLY A 334 4.03 -2.71 -12.14
CA GLY A 334 3.70 -3.58 -11.02
C GLY A 334 2.29 -3.42 -10.46
N VAL A 335 1.47 -2.51 -11.00
CA VAL A 335 0.06 -2.34 -10.62
C VAL A 335 -0.76 -3.50 -11.17
N THR A 336 -1.43 -4.24 -10.29
CA THR A 336 -1.99 -5.57 -10.59
C THR A 336 -3.50 -5.65 -10.45
N GLU A 337 -4.07 -4.69 -9.75
CA GLU A 337 -5.50 -4.59 -9.45
C GLU A 337 -6.37 -4.72 -10.70
N PRO A 338 -6.05 -4.13 -11.87
CA PRO A 338 -6.87 -4.31 -13.07
C PRO A 338 -7.01 -5.77 -13.53
N ILE A 339 -6.00 -6.62 -13.29
CA ILE A 339 -6.05 -8.05 -13.62
C ILE A 339 -6.73 -8.82 -12.49
N GLU A 340 -6.28 -8.63 -11.24
CA GLU A 340 -6.81 -9.37 -10.09
C GLU A 340 -8.31 -9.12 -9.88
N PHE A 341 -8.75 -7.86 -10.00
CA PHE A 341 -10.16 -7.49 -9.82
C PHE A 341 -11.06 -8.08 -10.90
N SER A 342 -10.48 -8.40 -12.07
CA SER A 342 -11.24 -9.00 -13.18
C SER A 342 -11.70 -10.44 -12.90
N PHE A 343 -11.04 -11.17 -11.99
CA PHE A 343 -11.40 -12.56 -11.68
C PHE A 343 -11.62 -12.84 -10.19
N MET A 344 -11.11 -12.02 -9.26
CA MET A 344 -11.12 -12.39 -7.85
C MET A 344 -12.52 -12.60 -7.25
N PHE A 345 -13.51 -11.83 -7.69
CA PHE A 345 -14.88 -11.89 -7.17
C PHE A 345 -15.75 -12.89 -7.94
N VAL A 346 -15.49 -13.06 -9.24
CA VAL A 346 -16.26 -13.94 -10.14
C VAL A 346 -15.72 -15.36 -10.18
N ALA A 347 -14.43 -15.55 -9.90
CA ALA A 347 -13.73 -16.83 -9.88
C ALA A 347 -12.77 -16.94 -8.67
N PRO A 348 -13.30 -17.06 -7.43
CA PRO A 348 -12.48 -17.10 -6.21
C PRO A 348 -11.45 -18.23 -6.17
N VAL A 349 -11.69 -19.33 -6.88
CA VAL A 349 -10.73 -20.45 -6.99
C VAL A 349 -9.44 -20.00 -7.67
N LEU A 350 -9.53 -19.22 -8.76
CA LEU A 350 -8.35 -18.66 -9.43
C LEU A 350 -7.60 -17.71 -8.50
N TYR A 351 -8.32 -16.99 -7.64
CA TYR A 351 -7.73 -16.11 -6.65
C TYR A 351 -7.00 -16.88 -5.55
N GLY A 352 -7.59 -17.95 -5.03
CA GLY A 352 -6.90 -18.84 -4.08
C GLY A 352 -5.61 -19.43 -4.66
N ILE A 353 -5.63 -19.84 -5.93
CA ILE A 353 -4.44 -20.30 -6.65
C ILE A 353 -3.40 -19.18 -6.74
N HIS A 354 -3.81 -17.98 -7.14
CA HIS A 354 -2.92 -16.81 -7.22
C HIS A 354 -2.26 -16.51 -5.87
N VAL A 355 -3.04 -16.47 -4.78
CA VAL A 355 -2.55 -16.29 -3.40
C VAL A 355 -1.47 -17.31 -3.05
N VAL A 356 -1.71 -18.59 -3.31
CA VAL A 356 -0.74 -19.66 -3.01
C VAL A 356 0.51 -19.52 -3.86
N LEU A 357 0.37 -19.28 -5.17
CA LEU A 357 1.51 -19.11 -6.06
C LEU A 357 2.35 -17.89 -5.69
N THR A 358 1.74 -16.81 -5.20
CA THR A 358 2.49 -15.65 -4.68
C THR A 358 3.30 -16.03 -3.43
N GLY A 359 2.69 -16.73 -2.48
CA GLY A 359 3.42 -17.25 -1.33
C GLY A 359 4.59 -18.16 -1.71
N VAL A 360 4.38 -19.06 -2.66
CA VAL A 360 5.45 -19.94 -3.17
C VAL A 360 6.57 -19.12 -3.83
N SER A 361 6.25 -18.11 -4.63
CA SER A 361 7.25 -17.24 -5.27
C SER A 361 8.14 -16.57 -4.23
N MET A 362 7.50 -16.00 -3.21
CA MET A 362 8.17 -15.30 -2.12
C MET A 362 9.06 -16.24 -1.32
N GLY A 363 8.55 -17.41 -0.92
CA GLY A 363 9.33 -18.38 -0.16
C GLY A 363 10.47 -18.99 -0.95
N VAL A 364 10.26 -19.31 -2.24
CA VAL A 364 11.30 -19.90 -3.10
C VAL A 364 12.43 -18.91 -3.35
N LEU A 365 12.13 -17.67 -3.72
CA LEU A 365 13.18 -16.67 -3.96
C LEU A 365 13.93 -16.32 -2.67
N ALA A 366 13.23 -16.24 -1.53
CA ALA A 366 13.88 -16.06 -0.24
C ALA A 366 14.78 -17.26 0.15
N ALA A 367 14.36 -18.50 -0.12
CA ALA A 367 15.18 -19.69 0.13
C ALA A 367 16.45 -19.75 -0.74
N LEU A 368 16.43 -19.08 -1.89
CA LEU A 368 17.55 -18.99 -2.83
C LEU A 368 18.38 -17.72 -2.64
N ASP A 369 18.18 -16.99 -1.54
CA ASP A 369 18.87 -15.74 -1.21
C ASP A 369 18.78 -14.67 -2.32
N ALA A 370 17.68 -14.67 -3.09
CA ALA A 370 17.48 -13.71 -4.15
C ALA A 370 17.03 -12.36 -3.57
N GLN A 371 17.74 -11.30 -3.91
CA GLN A 371 17.53 -9.95 -3.38
C GLN A 371 17.34 -8.97 -4.53
N LEU A 372 16.17 -8.33 -4.56
CA LEU A 372 15.87 -7.24 -5.47
C LEU A 372 14.80 -6.38 -4.82
N GLY A 373 15.11 -5.11 -4.62
CA GLY A 373 14.16 -4.15 -4.08
C GLY A 373 13.35 -3.45 -5.16
N PHE A 374 12.32 -2.76 -4.70
CA PHE A 374 11.49 -1.87 -5.49
C PHE A 374 11.09 -0.68 -4.62
N SER A 375 10.69 0.43 -5.26
CA SER A 375 10.20 1.59 -4.53
C SER A 375 8.68 1.77 -4.62
N PHE A 376 8.04 1.09 -5.58
CA PHE A 376 6.59 1.17 -5.74
C PHE A 376 5.92 -0.20 -5.77
N SER A 377 6.18 -1.03 -6.79
CA SER A 377 5.37 -2.25 -6.98
C SER A 377 6.04 -3.36 -7.78
N ALA A 378 7.36 -3.52 -7.73
CA ALA A 378 8.08 -4.64 -8.36
C ALA A 378 7.82 -4.80 -9.88
N GLY A 379 7.68 -3.69 -10.60
CA GLY A 379 7.54 -3.68 -12.06
C GLY A 379 8.88 -3.67 -12.79
N LEU A 380 8.84 -3.68 -14.13
CA LEU A 380 10.03 -3.56 -14.99
C LEU A 380 10.86 -2.32 -14.65
N ILE A 381 10.21 -1.19 -14.34
CA ILE A 381 10.92 0.04 -13.97
C ILE A 381 11.77 -0.19 -12.71
N ASP A 382 11.19 -0.78 -11.66
CA ASP A 382 11.91 -1.11 -10.43
C ASP A 382 13.04 -2.11 -10.70
N LEU A 383 12.80 -3.13 -11.55
CA LEU A 383 13.80 -4.12 -11.91
C LEU A 383 15.00 -3.47 -12.60
N LEU A 384 14.76 -2.61 -13.59
CA LEU A 384 15.83 -1.95 -14.34
C LEU A 384 16.61 -0.96 -13.48
N LEU A 385 15.91 -0.18 -12.64
CA LEU A 385 16.54 0.77 -11.75
C LEU A 385 17.42 0.08 -10.70
N ASN A 386 16.98 -1.05 -10.16
CA ASN A 386 17.69 -1.75 -9.11
C ASN A 386 18.64 -2.86 -9.61
N ALA A 387 18.68 -3.13 -10.92
CA ALA A 387 19.51 -4.17 -11.51
C ALA A 387 21.02 -4.05 -11.19
N THR A 388 21.52 -2.82 -11.06
CA THR A 388 22.95 -2.53 -10.83
C THR A 388 23.31 -2.28 -9.37
N LYS A 389 22.32 -2.28 -8.46
CA LYS A 389 22.59 -1.98 -7.05
C LYS A 389 23.47 -3.07 -6.41
N SER A 390 24.39 -2.66 -5.55
CA SER A 390 25.42 -3.54 -4.96
C SER A 390 24.86 -4.70 -4.12
N ASN A 391 23.71 -4.51 -3.47
CA ASN A 391 23.00 -5.52 -2.70
C ASN A 391 21.93 -6.27 -3.52
N THR A 392 21.90 -6.14 -4.85
CA THR A 392 21.08 -6.99 -5.72
C THR A 392 21.74 -8.35 -5.92
N ARG A 393 21.02 -9.43 -5.57
CA ARG A 393 21.51 -10.81 -5.70
C ARG A 393 20.61 -11.65 -6.60
N HIS A 394 21.25 -12.47 -7.42
CA HIS A 394 20.57 -13.47 -8.25
C HIS A 394 19.50 -12.90 -9.21
N LEU A 395 19.71 -11.70 -9.78
CA LEU A 395 18.77 -11.06 -10.71
C LEU A 395 18.31 -12.00 -11.86
N TRP A 396 19.24 -12.73 -12.46
CA TRP A 396 18.92 -13.68 -13.54
C TRP A 396 18.03 -14.84 -13.08
N LEU A 397 18.17 -15.27 -11.83
CA LEU A 397 17.28 -16.26 -11.22
C LEU A 397 15.88 -15.68 -11.04
N ILE A 398 15.76 -14.44 -10.56
CA ILE A 398 14.46 -13.76 -10.40
C ILE A 398 13.73 -13.67 -11.73
N VAL A 399 14.42 -13.24 -12.80
CA VAL A 399 13.85 -13.17 -14.15
C VAL A 399 13.51 -14.57 -14.68
N GLY A 400 14.39 -15.55 -14.48
CA GLY A 400 14.16 -16.94 -14.90
C GLY A 400 12.95 -17.59 -14.22
N VAL A 401 12.80 -17.40 -12.91
CA VAL A 401 11.61 -17.80 -12.16
C VAL A 401 10.39 -17.04 -12.65
N GLY A 402 10.52 -15.76 -12.99
CA GLY A 402 9.48 -14.99 -13.66
C GLY A 402 8.99 -15.64 -14.95
N VAL A 403 9.89 -15.93 -15.88
CA VAL A 403 9.52 -16.60 -17.15
C VAL A 403 8.83 -17.95 -16.88
N LEU A 404 9.33 -18.73 -15.92
CA LEU A 404 8.65 -19.96 -15.48
C LEU A 404 7.22 -19.66 -14.97
N TYR A 405 7.05 -18.62 -14.16
CA TYR A 405 5.76 -18.20 -13.61
C TYR A 405 4.78 -17.76 -14.70
N PHE A 406 5.23 -17.12 -15.78
CA PHE A 406 4.37 -16.80 -16.93
C PHE A 406 3.71 -18.07 -17.49
N PHE A 407 4.51 -19.10 -17.80
CA PHE A 407 4.00 -20.35 -18.34
C PHE A 407 3.16 -21.13 -17.32
N LEU A 408 3.57 -21.12 -16.05
CA LEU A 408 2.86 -21.77 -14.95
C LEU A 408 1.46 -21.17 -14.77
N TYR A 409 1.36 -19.84 -14.66
CA TYR A 409 0.08 -19.14 -14.54
C TYR A 409 -0.79 -19.37 -15.77
N TYR A 410 -0.23 -19.23 -16.98
CA TYR A 410 -0.98 -19.45 -18.21
C TYR A 410 -1.56 -20.87 -18.27
N ALA A 411 -0.77 -21.89 -17.95
CA ALA A 411 -1.19 -23.28 -17.98
C ALA A 411 -2.26 -23.57 -16.92
N ILE A 412 -2.03 -23.18 -15.66
CA ILE A 412 -2.97 -23.41 -14.56
C ILE A 412 -4.28 -22.67 -14.79
N PHE A 413 -4.24 -21.38 -15.11
CA PHE A 413 -5.46 -20.60 -15.35
C PHE A 413 -6.22 -21.15 -16.55
N SER A 414 -5.54 -21.44 -17.67
CA SER A 414 -6.20 -22.01 -18.85
C SER A 414 -6.89 -23.34 -18.54
N PHE A 415 -6.23 -24.20 -17.76
CA PHE A 415 -6.80 -25.48 -17.36
C PHE A 415 -8.02 -25.29 -16.45
N VAL A 416 -7.88 -24.51 -15.38
CA VAL A 416 -8.93 -24.33 -14.36
C VAL A 416 -10.14 -23.61 -14.95
N ILE A 417 -9.94 -22.56 -15.75
CA ILE A 417 -11.04 -21.84 -16.43
C ILE A 417 -11.85 -22.79 -17.31
N LYS A 418 -11.20 -23.61 -18.13
CA LYS A 418 -11.88 -24.53 -19.04
C LYS A 418 -12.50 -25.73 -18.33
N ARG A 419 -11.80 -26.28 -17.33
CA ARG A 419 -12.22 -27.50 -16.63
C ARG A 419 -13.44 -27.29 -15.74
N PHE A 420 -13.56 -26.10 -15.16
CA PHE A 420 -14.65 -25.73 -14.25
C PHE A 420 -15.61 -24.70 -14.82
N ASP A 421 -15.46 -24.36 -16.10
CA ASP A 421 -16.28 -23.38 -16.81
C ASP A 421 -16.44 -22.05 -16.06
N LEU A 422 -15.32 -21.48 -15.63
CA LEU A 422 -15.35 -20.30 -14.75
C LEU A 422 -15.78 -19.05 -15.53
N PRO A 423 -16.60 -18.16 -14.92
CA PRO A 423 -17.12 -16.94 -15.56
C PRO A 423 -16.08 -15.80 -15.52
N THR A 424 -14.91 -16.03 -16.10
CA THR A 424 -13.90 -14.98 -16.30
C THR A 424 -14.37 -13.96 -17.34
N PRO A 425 -13.77 -12.75 -17.41
CA PRO A 425 -14.20 -11.71 -18.34
C PRO A 425 -14.49 -12.19 -19.75
N GLY A 426 -15.70 -11.90 -20.25
CA GLY A 426 -16.21 -12.33 -21.55
C GLY A 426 -16.85 -13.72 -21.57
N ARG A 427 -16.86 -14.46 -20.46
CA ARG A 427 -17.56 -15.75 -20.32
C ARG A 427 -18.84 -15.63 -19.48
N GLU A 428 -19.32 -14.41 -19.26
CA GLU A 428 -20.59 -14.17 -18.58
C GLU A 428 -21.75 -14.69 -19.46
N PRO A 429 -22.82 -15.24 -18.85
CA PRO A 429 -24.03 -15.60 -19.59
C PRO A 429 -24.50 -14.42 -20.44
N GLU A 430 -24.92 -14.69 -21.67
CA GLU A 430 -25.63 -13.68 -22.45
C GLU A 430 -26.92 -13.33 -21.71
N GLU A 431 -27.09 -12.05 -21.35
CA GLU A 431 -28.43 -11.56 -21.05
C GLU A 431 -29.26 -11.75 -22.32
N ASP A 432 -30.39 -12.46 -22.20
CA ASP A 432 -31.37 -12.67 -23.27
C ASP A 432 -31.77 -11.31 -23.86
N SER A 433 -31.00 -10.86 -24.86
CA SER A 433 -31.31 -9.66 -25.59
C SER A 433 -32.57 -9.98 -26.39
N PRO A 434 -33.66 -9.21 -26.22
CA PRO A 434 -34.88 -9.47 -26.97
C PRO A 434 -34.52 -9.46 -28.47
N PRO A 435 -35.04 -10.42 -29.25
CA PRO A 435 -34.61 -10.63 -30.61
C PRO A 435 -34.69 -9.31 -31.38
N GLU A 436 -33.54 -8.90 -31.90
CA GLU A 436 -33.39 -7.71 -32.71
C GLU A 436 -34.48 -7.72 -33.79
N SER A 437 -35.43 -6.78 -33.69
CA SER A 437 -36.52 -6.68 -34.65
C SER A 437 -35.90 -6.43 -36.01
N ARG A 438 -35.98 -7.43 -36.90
CA ARG A 438 -35.60 -7.29 -38.30
C ARG A 438 -36.20 -6.00 -38.86
N PRO A 439 -35.45 -5.16 -39.56
CA PRO A 439 -36.01 -3.98 -40.20
C PRO A 439 -37.12 -4.44 -41.15
N ASP A 440 -38.31 -3.91 -40.94
CA ASP A 440 -39.50 -4.16 -41.75
C ASP A 440 -39.21 -3.75 -43.20
N ASP A 441 -39.19 -4.73 -44.11
CA ASP A 441 -39.06 -4.55 -45.56
C ASP A 441 -40.36 -3.96 -46.13
N SER A 442 -40.71 -2.76 -45.70
CA SER A 442 -41.87 -2.01 -46.19
C SER A 442 -41.55 -1.11 -47.38
N SER A 443 -40.30 -1.10 -47.89
CA SER A 443 -39.91 -0.27 -49.04
C SER A 443 -40.10 -0.93 -50.41
N ARG A 444 -40.61 -2.17 -50.49
CA ARG A 444 -40.93 -2.84 -51.78
C ARG A 444 -42.39 -2.73 -52.25
N ARG A 445 -43.23 -1.92 -51.61
CA ARG A 445 -44.61 -1.67 -52.07
C ARG A 445 -44.99 -0.18 -52.02
N ALA A 446 -44.29 0.66 -52.77
CA ALA A 446 -44.87 1.90 -53.25
C ALA A 446 -44.13 2.44 -54.49
N ARG A 447 -44.74 2.18 -55.65
CA ARG A 447 -44.69 2.94 -56.92
C ARG A 447 -43.43 2.87 -57.78
#